data_AF-A0AAE1EH39-F1
#
_entry.id   AF-A0AAE1EH39-F1
#
_cell.length_a   1.000
_cell.length_b   1.000
_cell.length_c   1.000
_cell.angle_alpha   90.00
_cell.angle_beta   90.00
_cell.angle_gamma   90.00
#
_symmetry.space_group_name_H-M   'P 1'
#
loop_
_entity.id
_entity.type
_entity.pdbx_description
1 polymer ?
#
loop_
_entity_poly.entity_id
_entity_poly.type
_entity_poly.pdbx_seq_one_letter_code
_entity_poly.pdbx_strand_id
1 'polypeptide(L)'
;MTHAQNLADIHEGYRHINLTVVISEYIKENDLGSPQGISNTIALALLAREMHLTPRCKGYLVSGYPRHMEDVHNYNDKLGRPTGAVLLEWDRGTLIKNIEVVGWFVWLHNT
;
A
#
# COMPACT_ATOMS: atom_id res chain seq x y z
N MET A 1 -12.52 3.08 5.47
CA MET A 1 -11.69 2.09 6.18
C MET A 1 -11.28 1.01 5.18
N THR A 2 -10.00 0.62 5.10
CA THR A 2 -9.54 -0.36 4.10
C THR A 2 -9.68 -1.79 4.65
N HIS A 3 -9.81 -2.80 3.77
CA HIS A 3 -9.97 -4.20 4.20
C HIS A 3 -8.76 -4.71 5.01
N ALA A 4 -7.55 -4.24 4.67
CA ALA A 4 -6.33 -4.57 5.37
C ALA A 4 -6.27 -3.94 6.78
N GLN A 5 -6.78 -2.72 6.96
CA GLN A 5 -6.90 -2.10 8.28
C GLN A 5 -7.86 -2.89 9.16
N ASN A 6 -9.05 -3.25 8.65
CA ASN A 6 -10.01 -4.07 9.39
C ASN A 6 -9.40 -5.40 9.84
N LEU A 7 -8.63 -6.06 8.96
CA LEU A 7 -8.00 -7.33 9.27
C LEU A 7 -6.95 -7.20 10.38
N ALA A 8 -6.17 -6.12 10.37
CA ALA A 8 -5.21 -5.81 11.44
C ALA A 8 -5.92 -5.48 12.76
N ASP A 9 -7.03 -4.72 12.71
CA ASP A 9 -7.80 -4.36 13.91
C ASP A 9 -8.43 -5.58 14.60
N ILE A 10 -8.82 -6.59 13.81
CA ILE A 10 -9.38 -7.85 14.33
C ILE A 10 -8.30 -8.76 14.92
N HIS A 11 -7.06 -8.72 14.41
CA HIS A 11 -5.99 -9.61 14.85
C HIS A 11 -4.99 -8.88 15.75
N GLU A 12 -5.13 -9.08 17.06
CA GLU A 12 -4.27 -8.46 18.06
C GLU A 12 -2.77 -8.71 17.78
N GLY A 13 -2.01 -7.61 17.68
CA GLY A 13 -0.57 -7.62 17.46
C GLY A 13 -0.17 -7.55 15.99
N TYR A 14 -1.10 -7.58 15.04
CA TYR A 14 -0.81 -7.28 13.64
C TYR A 14 -0.88 -5.78 13.37
N ARG A 15 -0.02 -5.29 12.48
CA ARG A 15 -0.03 -3.88 12.04
C ARG A 15 -0.22 -3.80 10.53
N HIS A 16 -1.13 -2.95 10.09
CA HIS A 16 -1.27 -2.60 8.68
C HIS A 16 -0.29 -1.47 8.32
N ILE A 17 0.52 -1.69 7.28
CA ILE A 17 1.37 -0.68 6.65
C ILE A 17 0.80 -0.41 5.25
N ASN A 18 0.17 0.75 5.07
CA ASN A 18 -0.25 1.21 3.76
C ASN A 18 0.87 2.00 3.10
N LEU A 19 1.72 1.33 2.32
CA LEU A 19 2.93 1.96 1.77
C LEU A 19 2.61 3.10 0.79
N THR A 20 1.43 3.11 0.18
CA THR A 20 1.00 4.25 -0.65
C THR A 20 0.90 5.53 0.17
N VAL A 21 0.34 5.46 1.38
CA VAL A 21 0.22 6.62 2.28
C VAL A 21 1.60 7.05 2.77
N VAL A 22 2.42 6.10 3.21
CA VAL A 22 3.79 6.37 3.68
C VAL A 22 4.63 7.06 2.60
N ILE A 23 4.53 6.60 1.35
CA ILE A 23 5.23 7.24 0.22
C ILE A 23 4.69 8.66 -0.02
N SER A 24 3.36 8.85 0.00
CA SER A 24 2.76 10.18 -0.17
C SER A 24 3.18 11.16 0.92
N GLU A 25 3.28 10.71 2.16
CA GLU A 25 3.78 11.51 3.29
C GLU A 25 5.26 11.86 3.10
N TYR A 26 6.10 10.88 2.76
CA TYR A 26 7.52 11.11 2.48
C TYR A 26 7.73 12.14 1.36
N ILE A 27 6.98 12.05 0.28
CA ILE A 27 7.02 13.00 -0.84
C ILE A 27 6.69 14.41 -0.35
N LYS A 28 5.61 14.55 0.42
CA LYS A 28 5.17 15.83 0.97
C LYS A 28 6.19 16.44 1.93
N GLU A 29 6.77 15.61 2.81
CA GLU A 29 7.78 16.03 3.78
C GLU A 29 9.10 16.47 3.11
N ASN A 30 9.42 15.90 1.95
CA ASN A 30 10.67 16.18 1.23
C ASN A 30 10.47 17.06 -0.02
N ASP A 31 9.28 17.65 -0.19
CA ASP A 31 8.90 18.50 -1.34
C ASP A 31 9.23 17.87 -2.71
N LEU A 32 9.02 16.55 -2.82
CA LEU A 32 9.25 15.81 -4.06
C LEU A 32 8.02 15.99 -4.96
N GLY A 33 8.21 16.41 -6.20
CA GLY A 33 7.07 16.82 -7.06
C GLY A 33 6.05 15.74 -7.39
N SER A 34 6.41 14.44 -7.42
CA SER A 34 5.43 13.37 -7.71
C SER A 34 5.82 11.99 -7.17
N PRO A 35 4.84 11.11 -6.90
CA PRO A 35 5.09 9.71 -6.53
C PRO A 35 5.68 8.84 -7.64
N GLN A 36 5.57 9.27 -8.89
CA GLN A 36 6.01 8.51 -10.06
C GLN A 36 7.54 8.48 -10.19
N GLY A 37 8.26 9.35 -9.47
CA GLY A 37 9.73 9.39 -9.43
C GLY A 37 10.36 8.68 -8.22
N ILE A 38 9.58 8.05 -7.35
CA ILE A 38 10.12 7.32 -6.19
C ILE A 38 10.78 6.04 -6.70
N SER A 39 12.10 5.93 -6.56
CA SER A 39 12.83 4.71 -6.87
C SER A 39 12.32 3.54 -6.01
N ASN A 40 12.28 2.33 -6.57
CA ASN A 40 11.94 1.08 -5.88
C ASN A 40 12.73 0.91 -4.57
N THR A 41 13.98 1.40 -4.54
CA THR A 41 14.85 1.39 -3.37
C THR A 41 14.31 2.23 -2.20
N ILE A 42 13.68 3.36 -2.51
CA ILE A 42 13.09 4.25 -1.48
C ILE A 42 11.84 3.61 -0.90
N ALA A 43 10.97 3.02 -1.74
CA ALA A 43 9.78 2.32 -1.26
C ALA A 43 10.13 1.19 -0.28
N LEU A 44 11.12 0.37 -0.63
CA LEU A 44 11.61 -0.70 0.24
C LEU A 44 12.22 -0.16 1.54
N ALA A 45 13.00 0.93 1.47
CA ALA A 45 13.59 1.56 2.65
C ALA A 45 12.52 2.13 3.60
N LEU A 46 11.47 2.77 3.06
CA LEU A 46 10.34 3.27 3.85
C LEU A 46 9.57 2.13 4.51
N LEU A 47 9.36 1.02 3.80
CA LEU A 47 8.73 -0.17 4.37
C LEU A 47 9.55 -0.74 5.53
N ALA A 48 10.86 -0.89 5.33
CA ALA A 48 11.77 -1.37 6.38
C ALA A 48 11.79 -0.43 7.59
N ARG A 49 11.75 0.89 7.38
CA ARG A 49 11.63 1.90 8.46
C ARG A 49 10.35 1.69 9.27
N GLU A 50 9.20 1.56 8.61
CA GLU A 50 7.91 1.36 9.32
C GLU A 50 7.90 0.08 10.17
N MET A 51 8.48 -1.00 9.65
CA MET A 51 8.65 -2.24 10.41
C MET A 51 9.61 -2.03 11.60
N HIS A 52 10.70 -1.30 11.41
CA HIS A 52 11.67 -1.03 12.48
C HIS A 52 11.10 -0.15 13.60
N LEU A 53 10.19 0.78 13.27
CA LEU A 53 9.49 1.60 14.26
C LEU A 53 8.50 0.80 15.11
N THR A 54 8.11 -0.40 14.67
CA THR A 54 7.12 -1.25 15.35
C THR A 54 7.55 -2.69 15.61
N PRO A 55 8.71 -2.91 16.25
CA PRO A 55 9.34 -4.22 16.34
C PRO A 55 8.58 -5.24 17.21
N ARG A 56 7.57 -4.80 17.99
CA ARG A 56 6.79 -5.65 18.89
C ARG A 56 5.52 -6.23 18.25
N CYS A 57 5.29 -5.98 16.97
CA CYS A 57 4.16 -6.57 16.25
C CYS A 57 4.40 -8.07 16.01
N LYS A 58 3.33 -8.87 16.11
CA LYS A 58 3.31 -10.29 15.73
C LYS A 58 3.45 -10.49 14.21
N GLY A 59 3.07 -9.48 13.42
CA GLY A 59 3.23 -9.50 11.98
C GLY A 59 2.77 -8.20 11.30
N TYR A 60 3.09 -8.08 10.01
CA TYR A 60 2.74 -6.93 9.19
C TYR A 60 1.83 -7.33 8.04
N LEU A 61 0.76 -6.59 7.86
CA LEU A 61 -0.04 -6.57 6.63
C LEU A 61 0.47 -5.39 5.80
N VAL A 62 0.98 -5.65 4.60
CA VAL A 62 1.49 -4.59 3.72
C VAL A 62 0.54 -4.44 2.54
N SER A 63 0.06 -3.21 2.29
CA SER A 63 -0.76 -2.90 1.11
C SER A 63 -0.12 -1.83 0.24
N GLY A 64 -0.35 -1.91 -1.07
CA GLY A 64 0.18 -0.95 -2.04
C GLY A 64 1.64 -1.21 -2.45
N TYR A 65 2.22 -2.33 -2.01
CA TYR A 65 3.55 -2.82 -2.35
C TYR A 65 3.59 -4.34 -2.18
N PRO A 66 4.33 -5.10 -3.01
CA PRO A 66 5.04 -4.68 -4.22
C PRO A 66 4.09 -4.27 -5.37
N ARG A 67 4.54 -3.42 -6.31
CA ARG A 67 3.76 -3.03 -7.52
C ARG A 67 4.34 -3.58 -8.80
N HIS A 68 5.65 -3.83 -8.82
CA HIS A 68 6.37 -4.38 -9.96
C HIS A 68 7.15 -5.63 -9.55
N MET A 69 7.50 -6.49 -10.52
CA MET A 69 8.26 -7.72 -10.24
C MET A 69 9.65 -7.43 -9.64
N GLU A 70 10.24 -6.28 -9.96
CA GLU A 70 11.52 -5.84 -9.37
C GLU A 70 11.40 -5.60 -7.86
N ASP A 71 10.29 -5.04 -7.39
CA ASP A 71 10.00 -4.86 -5.96
C ASP A 71 9.97 -6.20 -5.23
N VAL A 72 9.40 -7.23 -5.86
CA VAL A 72 9.36 -8.59 -5.30
C VAL A 72 10.77 -9.14 -5.08
N HIS A 73 11.66 -8.92 -6.05
CA HIS A 73 13.05 -9.36 -5.95
C HIS A 73 13.79 -8.63 -4.82
N ASN A 74 13.68 -7.30 -4.79
CA ASN A 74 14.33 -6.47 -3.78
C ASN A 74 13.79 -6.75 -2.36
N TYR A 75 12.47 -6.97 -2.23
CA TYR A 75 11.86 -7.37 -0.97
C TYR A 75 12.41 -8.70 -0.47
N ASN A 76 12.42 -9.72 -1.33
CA ASN A 76 12.90 -11.05 -0.94
C ASN A 76 14.38 -11.06 -0.56
N ASP A 77 15.22 -10.25 -1.24
CA ASP A 77 16.64 -10.13 -0.92
C ASP A 77 16.87 -9.44 0.43
N LYS A 78 16.14 -8.36 0.74
CA LYS A 78 16.40 -7.53 1.92
C LYS A 78 15.57 -7.87 3.16
N LEU A 79 14.31 -8.25 2.98
CA LEU A 79 13.34 -8.50 4.05
C LEU A 79 12.94 -9.97 4.17
N GLY A 80 13.39 -10.82 3.23
CA GLY A 80 13.05 -12.24 3.19
C GLY A 80 11.70 -12.51 2.54
N ARG A 81 11.28 -13.78 2.54
CA ARG A 81 10.03 -14.21 1.89
C ARG A 81 8.82 -13.86 2.75
N PRO A 82 7.74 -13.29 2.17
CA PRO A 82 6.49 -13.09 2.90
C PRO A 82 5.82 -14.43 3.22
N THR A 83 5.09 -14.48 4.34
CA THR A 83 4.35 -15.69 4.76
C THR A 83 3.20 -16.04 3.81
N GLY A 84 2.64 -15.04 3.13
CA GLY A 84 1.56 -15.22 2.17
C GLY A 84 1.12 -13.92 1.52
N ALA A 85 0.21 -14.01 0.56
CA ALA A 85 -0.42 -12.88 -0.10
C ALA A 85 -1.94 -13.06 -0.09
N VAL A 86 -2.66 -11.96 0.12
CA VAL A 86 -4.13 -11.93 0.03
C VAL A 86 -4.49 -11.20 -1.25
N LEU A 87 -5.14 -11.91 -2.17
CA LEU A 87 -5.67 -11.33 -3.40
C LEU A 87 -7.13 -10.92 -3.18
N LEU A 88 -7.41 -9.63 -3.34
CA LEU A 88 -8.77 -9.12 -3.31
C LEU A 88 -9.27 -9.01 -4.75
N GLU A 89 -10.13 -9.93 -5.15
CA GLU A 89 -10.75 -9.93 -6.48
C GLU A 89 -12.17 -9.36 -6.40
N TRP A 90 -12.49 -8.46 -7.32
CA TRP A 90 -13.85 -8.01 -7.60
C TRP A 90 -14.13 -8.16 -9.08
N ASP A 91 -15.35 -8.53 -9.44
CA ASP A 91 -15.77 -8.40 -10.82
C ASP A 91 -15.81 -6.91 -11.20
N ARG A 92 -15.45 -6.61 -12.45
CA ARG A 92 -15.34 -5.23 -12.93
C ARG A 92 -16.66 -4.47 -12.80
N GLY A 93 -17.80 -5.14 -12.99
CA GLY A 93 -19.12 -4.52 -12.91
C GLY A 93 -19.45 -4.04 -11.50
N THR A 94 -19.19 -4.88 -10.50
CA THR A 94 -19.34 -4.53 -9.08
C THR A 94 -18.35 -3.46 -8.66
N LEU A 95 -17.09 -3.53 -9.12
CA LEU A 95 -16.10 -2.50 -8.82
C LEU A 95 -16.51 -1.12 -9.35
N ILE A 96 -16.94 -1.04 -10.61
CA ILE A 96 -17.42 0.21 -11.22
C ILE A 96 -18.63 0.74 -10.46
N LYS A 97 -19.66 -0.09 -10.23
CA LYS A 97 -20.84 0.31 -9.46
C LYS A 97 -20.48 0.84 -8.08
N ASN A 98 -19.58 0.17 -7.37
CA ASN A 98 -19.19 0.57 -6.03
C ASN A 98 -18.35 1.85 -6.01
N ILE A 99 -17.58 2.14 -7.06
CA ILE A 99 -16.84 3.41 -7.17
C ILE A 99 -17.78 4.55 -7.57
N GLU A 100 -18.70 4.31 -8.50
CA GLU A 100 -19.68 5.32 -8.98
C GLU A 100 -20.67 5.72 -7.88
N VAL A 101 -21.16 4.76 -7.10
CA VAL A 101 -22.12 4.99 -6.01
C VAL A 101 -21.51 5.79 -4.85
N VAL A 102 -20.18 5.79 -4.70
CA VAL A 102 -19.48 6.56 -3.65
C VAL A 102 -19.32 8.06 -4.02
N GLY A 103 -19.81 8.48 -5.19
CA GLY A 103 -20.05 9.90 -5.48
C GLY A 103 -18.79 10.65 -5.92
N TRP A 104 -18.44 10.51 -7.19
CA TRP A 104 -17.69 11.54 -7.90
C TRP A 104 -18.60 12.17 -8.94
N PHE A 105 -19.00 13.42 -8.70
CA PHE A 105 -19.50 14.32 -9.73
C PHE A 105 -18.33 14.57 -10.70
N VAL A 106 -18.14 13.69 -11.68
CA VAL A 106 -17.18 13.89 -12.76
C VAL A 106 -17.86 14.78 -13.80
N TRP A 107 -17.58 16.08 -13.78
CA TRP A 107 -17.86 16.95 -14.93
C TRP A 107 -16.93 16.54 -16.06
N LEU A 108 -17.46 15.87 -17.09
CA LEU A 108 -16.79 15.77 -18.38
C LEU A 108 -17.07 17.07 -19.14
N HIS A 109 -16.07 17.94 -19.24
CA HIS A 109 -16.05 18.94 -20.31
C HIS A 109 -15.68 18.22 -21.61
N ASN A 110 -16.65 18.10 -22.53
CA ASN A 110 -16.33 17.86 -23.93
C ASN A 110 -15.61 19.09 -24.48
N THR A 111 -14.41 18.91 -25.02
CA THR A 111 -13.83 19.81 -26.01
C THR A 111 -14.37 19.48 -27.39
#